data_AF-E3DM24-F1
#
_entry.id   AF-E3DM24-F1
#
_cell.length_a   1.000
_cell.length_b   1.000
_cell.length_c   1.000
_cell.angle_alpha   90.00
_cell.angle_beta   90.00
_cell.angle_gamma   90.00
#
_symmetry.space_group_name_H-M   'P 1'
#
loop_
_entity.id
_entity.type
_entity.pdbx_description
1 polymer ?
#
loop_
_entity_poly.entity_id
_entity_poly.type
_entity_poly.pdbx_seq_one_letter_code
_entity_poly.pdbx_strand_id
1 'polypeptide(L)' 'MDNQLFDQETVERIRKIDFEPKINIQADKAVVRLVFFTKWGGFIEAKYVVKNTFPHQIIEKETEVLVGYDCGYNY' A
#
# COMPACT_ATOMS: atom_id res chain seq x y z
N MET A 1 20.27 -17.61 19.73
CA MET A 1 20.02 -17.34 18.30
C MET A 1 18.89 -16.35 18.27
N ASP A 2 19.18 -15.10 17.92
CA ASP A 2 18.15 -14.07 17.85
C ASP A 2 17.15 -14.44 16.77
N ASN A 3 15.90 -14.67 17.16
CA ASN A 3 14.77 -14.90 16.28
C ASN A 3 14.38 -13.56 15.60
N GLN A 4 15.29 -12.99 14.80
CA GLN A 4 14.97 -11.83 14.01
C GLN A 4 14.34 -12.30 12.69
N LEU A 5 13.01 -12.30 12.64
CA LEU A 5 12.22 -12.71 11.48
C LEU A 5 12.41 -11.81 10.24
N PHE A 6 13.00 -10.62 10.43
CA PHE A 6 13.27 -9.64 9.37
C PHE A 6 14.63 -9.00 9.57
N ASP A 7 15.38 -8.80 8.49
CA ASP A 7 16.64 -8.06 8.54
C ASP A 7 16.41 -6.60 8.97
N GLN A 8 17.47 -5.95 9.45
CA GLN A 8 17.38 -4.59 10.00
C GLN A 8 16.96 -3.55 8.94
N GLU A 9 17.37 -3.72 7.68
CA GLU A 9 17.02 -2.80 6.60
C GLU A 9 15.51 -2.84 6.32
N THR A 10 14.92 -4.03 6.28
CA THR A 10 13.48 -4.23 6.15
C THR A 10 12.71 -3.54 7.27
N VAL A 11 13.15 -3.69 8.52
CA VAL A 11 12.53 -3.03 9.68
C VAL A 11 12.59 -1.50 9.56
N GLU A 12 13.73 -0.96 9.14
CA GLU A 12 13.90 0.49 8.97
C GLU A 12 13.04 1.04 7.82
N ARG A 13 12.88 0.29 6.72
CA ARG A 13 11.98 0.66 5.62
C ARG A 13 10.53 0.70 6.09
N ILE A 14 10.07 -0.32 6.79
CA ILE A 14 8.69 -0.39 7.32
C ILE A 14 8.41 0.79 8.27
N ARG A 15 9.36 1.14 9.14
CA ARG A 15 9.21 2.28 10.07
C ARG A 15 9.07 3.65 9.38
N LYS A 16 9.54 3.77 8.13
CA LYS A 16 9.43 5.01 7.34
C LYS A 16 8.14 5.08 6.53
N ILE A 17 7.35 4.00 6.49
CA ILE A 17 6.07 3.99 5.77
C ILE A 17 5.05 4.83 6.52
N ASP A 18 4.43 5.75 5.80
CA ASP A 18 3.23 6.44 6.27
C ASP A 18 2.01 5.57 5.97
N PHE A 19 1.46 4.96 7.03
CA PHE A 19 0.30 4.07 6.96
C PHE A 19 -1.04 4.80 6.95
N GLU A 20 -1.06 6.11 7.22
CA GLU A 20 -2.31 6.86 7.31
C GLU A 20 -2.98 6.95 5.93
N PRO A 21 -4.26 6.55 5.80
CA PRO A 21 -5.02 6.79 4.58
C PRO A 21 -5.09 8.28 4.25
N LYS A 22 -4.77 8.66 3.02
CA LYS A 22 -4.87 10.06 2.57
C LYS A 22 -5.97 10.18 1.55
N ILE A 23 -6.97 11.00 1.88
CA ILE A 23 -8.13 11.24 1.02
C ILE A 23 -8.17 12.73 0.68
N ASN A 24 -8.15 13.04 -0.60
CA ASN A 24 -8.35 14.39 -1.11
C ASN A 24 -9.61 14.42 -1.98
N ILE A 25 -10.65 15.11 -1.51
CA ILE A 25 -11.92 15.25 -2.22
C ILE A 25 -11.88 16.55 -3.04
N GLN A 26 -12.10 16.43 -4.34
CA GLN A 26 -12.21 17.52 -5.29
C GLN A 26 -13.65 17.58 -5.82
N ALA A 27 -13.95 18.57 -6.67
CA ALA A 27 -15.31 18.79 -7.16
C ALA A 27 -15.90 17.59 -7.92
N ASP A 28 -15.11 16.97 -8.80
CA ASP A 28 -15.54 15.90 -9.71
C ASP A 28 -15.03 14.51 -9.32
N LYS A 29 -14.04 14.44 -8.42
CA LYS A 29 -13.35 13.20 -8.06
C LYS A 29 -12.81 13.20 -6.63
N ALA A 30 -12.51 12.02 -6.13
CA ALA A 30 -11.73 11.80 -4.92
C ALA A 30 -10.42 11.07 -5.28
N VAL A 31 -9.30 11.54 -4.74
CA VAL A 31 -8.01 10.86 -4.80
C VAL A 31 -7.79 10.18 -3.46
N VAL A 32 -7.63 8.86 -3.49
CA VAL A 32 -7.50 8.02 -2.30
C VAL A 32 -6.16 7.30 -2.37
N ARG A 33 -5.30 7.54 -1.38
CA ARG A 33 -4.08 6.77 -1.15
C ARG A 33 -4.29 5.86 0.06
N LEU A 34 -4.02 4.58 -0.13
CA LEU A 34 -4.03 3.56 0.92
C LEU A 34 -2.68 2.87 0.97
N VAL A 35 -2.26 2.49 2.17
CA VAL A 35 -1.16 1.54 2.36
C VAL A 35 -1.73 0.32 3.09
N PHE A 36 -1.54 -0.87 2.53
CA PHE A 36 -2.05 -2.10 3.12
C PHE A 36 -1.06 -3.25 2.93
N PHE A 37 -1.17 -4.26 3.79
CA PHE A 37 -0.36 -5.47 3.73
C PHE A 37 -1.10 -6.60 3.02
N THR A 38 -0.38 -7.35 2.19
CA THR A 38 -0.84 -8.61 1.62
C THR A 38 0.20 -9.71 1.85
N LYS A 39 -0.26 -10.95 2.03
CA LYS A 39 0.62 -12.12 2.21
C LYS A 39 1.45 -12.49 0.97
N TRP A 40 1.18 -11.89 -0.18
CA TRP A 40 1.85 -12.18 -1.45
C TRP A 40 2.76 -11.04 -1.91
N GLY A 41 2.33 -9.79 -1.73
CA GLY A 41 3.07 -8.61 -2.17
C GLY A 41 3.68 -7.77 -1.05
N GLY A 42 3.46 -8.14 0.21
CA GLY A 42 3.90 -7.35 1.36
C GLY A 42 3.14 -6.03 1.51
N PHE A 43 3.83 -4.98 1.94
CA PHE A 43 3.25 -3.64 2.05
C PHE A 43 3.16 -2.98 0.69
N ILE A 44 1.94 -2.63 0.30
CA ILE A 44 1.60 -2.04 -0.99
C ILE A 44 0.98 -0.68 -0.75
N GLU A 45 1.45 0.33 -1.48
CA GLU A 45 0.75 1.60 -1.67
C GLU A 45 -0.18 1.50 -2.86
N ALA A 46 -1.44 1.87 -2.70
CA ALA A 46 -2.40 1.98 -3.78
C ALA A 46 -2.95 3.40 -3.87
N LYS A 47 -2.98 3.94 -5.08
CA LYS A 47 -3.61 5.23 -5.40
C LYS A 47 -4.80 4.97 -6.31
N TYR A 48 -5.95 5.49 -5.90
CA TYR A 48 -7.20 5.42 -6.65
C TYR A 48 -7.69 6.83 -6.96
N VAL A 49 -8.17 7.02 -8.18
CA VAL A 49 -8.98 8.19 -8.52
C VAL A 49 -10.40 7.71 -8.76
N VAL A 50 -11.34 8.26 -7.99
CA VAL A 50 -12.75 7.84 -7.97
C VAL A 50 -13.63 9.00 -8.42
N LYS A 51 -14.49 8.80 -9.42
CA LYS A 51 -15.50 9.80 -9.82
C LYS A 51 -16.52 10.02 -8.71
N ASN A 52 -16.82 11.29 -8.43
CA ASN A 52 -17.79 11.67 -7.40
C ASN A 52 -19.26 11.55 -7.87
N THR A 53 -19.49 11.33 -9.17
CA THR A 53 -20.83 11.08 -9.71
C THR A 53 -21.30 9.65 -9.44
N PHE A 54 -22.55 9.47 -8.99
CA PHE A 54 -23.16 8.16 -8.87
C PHE A 54 -23.56 7.58 -10.25
N PRO A 55 -23.32 6.28 -10.53
CA PRO A 55 -22.58 5.33 -9.71
C PRO A 55 -21.08 5.65 -9.69
N HIS A 56 -20.46 5.64 -8.52
CA HIS A 56 -19.04 5.94 -8.37
C HIS A 56 -18.19 4.93 -9.14
N GLN A 57 -17.15 5.42 -9.81
CA GLN A 57 -16.25 4.60 -10.63
C GLN A 57 -14.80 4.93 -10.30
N ILE A 58 -13.98 3.90 -10.12
CA ILE A 58 -12.53 4.02 -10.11
C ILE A 58 -12.08 4.24 -11.56
N ILE A 59 -11.54 5.41 -11.85
CA ILE A 59 -11.07 5.76 -13.20
C ILE A 59 -9.56 5.58 -13.36
N GLU A 60 -8.82 5.60 -12.26
CA GLU A 60 -7.38 5.32 -12.24
C GLU A 60 -7.04 4.46 -11.02
N LYS A 61 -6.09 3.54 -11.21
CA LYS A 61 -5.55 2.67 -10.17
C LYS A 61 -4.06 2.47 -10.41
N GLU A 62 -3.27 2.86 -9.42
CA GLU A 62 -1.83 2.61 -9.39
C GLU A 62 -1.49 1.83 -8.11
N THR A 63 -0.53 0.91 -8.20
CA THR A 63 -0.04 0.14 -7.06
C THR A 63 1.48 0.04 -7.08
N GLU A 64 2.11 0.25 -5.93
CA GLU A 64 3.55 0.16 -5.73
C GLU A 64 3.85 -0.72 -4.51
N VAL A 65 4.79 -1.66 -4.66
CA VAL A 65 5.26 -2.49 -3.54
C VAL A 65 6.30 -1.68 -2.75
N LEU A 66 5.95 -1.27 -1.53
CA LEU A 66 6.85 -0.52 -0.65
C LEU A 66 7.88 -1.44 0.02
N VAL A 67 7.44 -2.61 0.49
CA VAL A 67 8.28 -3.64 1.09
C VAL A 67 7.66 -5.00 0.73
N GLY A 68 8.36 -5.80 -0.06
CA GLY A 68 7.93 -7.14 -0.42
C GLY A 68 7.95 -8.06 0.80
N TYR A 69 6.98 -8.98 0.87
CA TYR A 69 6.97 -10.02 1.89
C TYR A 69 7.57 -11.30 1.31
N ASP A 70 8.72 -11.70 1.86
CA ASP A 70 9.26 -13.04 1.61
C ASP A 70 8.56 -14.02 2.54
N CYS A 71 7.72 -14.86 1.96
CA CYS A 71 6.98 -15.90 2.67
C CYS A 71 7.79 -17.18 2.88
N GLY A 72 9.07 -17.22 2.47
CA GLY A 72 9.96 -18.36 2.66
C GLY A 72 9.69 -19.56 1.74
N TYR A 73 8.91 -19.36 0.66
CA TYR A 73 8.78 -20.38 -0.38
C TYR A 73 10.09 -20.48 -1.17
N ASN A 74 10.90 -21.47 -0.82
CA ASN A 74 11.97 -21.97 -1.67
C ASN A 74 11.37 -23.02 -2.62
N TYR A 75 11.55 -22.84 -3.93
CA TYR A 75 11.19 -23.84 -4.94
C TYR A 75 12.19 -25.01 -4.95
#